data_AF-A0A6G3SB27-F1
#
_entry.id   AF-A0A6G3SB27-F1
#
_cell.length_a   1.000
_cell.length_b   1.000
_cell.length_c   1.000
_cell.angle_alpha   90.00
_cell.angle_beta   90.00
_cell.angle_gamma   90.00
#
_symmetry.space_group_name_H-M   'P 1'
#
loop_
_entity.id
_entity.type
_entity.pdbx_description
1 polymer ?
#
loop_
_entity_poly.entity_id
_entity_poly.type
_entity_poly.pdbx_seq_one_letter_code
_entity_poly.pdbx_strand_id
1 'polypeptide(L)'
;MNGTRNLDVHGRHTKSHELAAAQACLRLLHTTRAALSTAEPPATASVLAVPLAEADEALLRAGLAGNEAWLLNRIYDLGLGPQAP
;
A
#
# COMPACT_ATOMS: atom_id res chain seq x y z
N MET A 1 -4.80 -8.26 -35.94
CA MET A 1 -3.93 -7.36 -35.16
C MET A 1 -4.76 -6.70 -34.05
N ASN A 2 -4.85 -7.28 -32.84
CA ASN A 2 -5.66 -6.72 -31.73
C ASN A 2 -5.06 -6.97 -30.32
N GLY A 3 -3.83 -7.50 -30.21
CA GLY A 3 -3.25 -7.93 -28.94
C GLY A 3 -2.57 -6.85 -28.08
N THR A 4 -2.21 -5.70 -28.66
CA THR A 4 -1.36 -4.71 -27.96
C THR A 4 -2.12 -3.73 -27.05
N ARG A 5 -3.40 -3.44 -27.30
CA ARG A 5 -4.18 -2.51 -26.45
C ARG A 5 -4.58 -3.09 -25.10
N ASN A 6 -4.76 -4.41 -25.01
CA ASN A 6 -5.25 -5.05 -23.79
C ASN A 6 -4.18 -5.06 -22.68
N LEU A 7 -2.90 -5.23 -23.05
CA LEU A 7 -1.78 -5.23 -22.11
C LEU A 7 -1.53 -3.86 -21.48
N ASP A 8 -1.71 -2.76 -22.23
CA ASP A 8 -1.53 -1.39 -21.73
C ASP A 8 -2.61 -0.98 -20.71
N VAL A 9 -3.86 -1.38 -20.93
CA VAL A 9 -4.95 -1.12 -19.97
C VAL A 9 -4.76 -1.94 -18.69
N HIS A 10 -4.46 -3.23 -18.82
CA HIS A 10 -4.18 -4.08 -17.65
C HIS A 10 -2.99 -3.56 -16.84
N GLY A 11 -1.89 -3.16 -17.51
CA GLY A 11 -0.71 -2.60 -16.84
C GLY A 11 -0.95 -1.24 -16.17
N ARG A 12 -1.90 -0.44 -16.63
CA ARG A 12 -2.29 0.82 -15.95
C ARG A 12 -3.19 0.56 -14.74
N HIS A 13 -4.09 -0.42 -14.83
CA HIS A 13 -4.94 -0.81 -13.71
C HIS A 13 -4.12 -1.42 -12.56
N THR A 14 -3.14 -2.27 -12.87
CA THR A 14 -2.24 -2.84 -11.85
C THR A 14 -1.45 -1.75 -11.13
N LYS A 15 -0.86 -0.80 -11.87
CA LYS A 15 -0.16 0.35 -11.27
C LYS A 15 -1.06 1.22 -10.39
N SER A 16 -2.33 1.40 -10.78
CA SER A 16 -3.31 2.13 -9.96
C SER A 16 -3.63 1.39 -8.66
N HIS A 17 -3.77 0.06 -8.72
CA HIS A 17 -3.99 -0.77 -7.53
C HIS A 17 -2.76 -0.83 -6.62
N GLU A 18 -1.55 -0.91 -7.18
CA GLU A 18 -0.29 -0.83 -6.43
C GLU A 18 -0.17 0.49 -5.66
N LEU A 19 -0.52 1.61 -6.30
CA LEU A 19 -0.52 2.93 -5.65
C LEU A 19 -1.57 3.02 -4.54
N ALA A 20 -2.76 2.48 -4.76
CA ALA A 20 -3.80 2.40 -3.73
C ALA A 20 -3.35 1.54 -2.53
N ALA A 21 -2.69 0.41 -2.79
CA ALA A 21 -2.12 -0.45 -1.74
C ALA A 21 -1.04 0.29 -0.94
N ALA A 22 -0.11 0.97 -1.62
CA ALA A 22 0.92 1.77 -0.97
C ALA A 22 0.32 2.87 -0.07
N GLN A 23 -0.70 3.58 -0.55
CA GLN A 23 -1.40 4.61 0.23
C GLN A 23 -2.11 4.01 1.45
N ALA A 24 -2.76 2.85 1.30
CA ALA A 24 -3.42 2.18 2.42
C ALA A 24 -2.40 1.74 3.50
N CYS A 25 -1.26 1.17 3.09
CA CYS A 25 -0.18 0.82 4.02
C CYS A 25 0.40 2.03 4.75
N LEU A 26 0.63 3.15 4.04
CA LEU A 26 1.11 4.39 4.67
C LEU A 26 0.10 4.97 5.67
N ARG A 27 -1.19 4.93 5.33
CA ARG A 27 -2.26 5.33 6.25
C ARG A 27 -2.28 4.46 7.49
N LEU A 28 -2.20 3.13 7.35
CA LEU A 28 -2.12 2.22 8.49
C LEU A 28 -0.91 2.54 9.39
N LEU A 29 0.26 2.81 8.80
CA LEU A 29 1.46 3.20 9.55
C LEU A 29 1.26 4.51 10.33
N HIS A 30 0.68 5.53 9.70
CA HIS A 30 0.39 6.81 10.35
C HIS A 30 -0.62 6.64 11.49
N THR A 31 -1.70 5.88 11.29
CA THR A 31 -2.69 5.61 12.34
C THR A 31 -2.08 4.83 13.49
N THR A 32 -1.23 3.83 13.20
CA THR A 32 -0.51 3.07 14.22
C THR A 32 0.38 3.97 15.06
N ARG A 33 1.14 4.87 14.42
CA ARG A 33 1.97 5.85 15.13
C ARG A 33 1.13 6.78 16.01
N ALA A 34 0.01 7.28 15.50
CA ALA A 34 -0.87 8.17 16.26
C ALA A 34 -1.51 7.44 17.46
N ALA A 35 -2.02 6.22 17.25
CA ALA A 35 -2.63 5.41 18.29
C ALA A 35 -1.62 5.06 19.40
N LEU A 36 -0.43 4.61 19.05
CA LEU A 36 0.63 4.32 20.03
C LEU A 36 1.10 5.56 20.81
N SER A 37 0.90 6.77 20.26
CA SER A 37 1.24 8.02 20.94
C SER A 37 0.16 8.53 21.89
N THR A 38 -1.07 8.02 21.82
CA THR A 38 -2.23 8.66 22.48
C THR A 38 -3.18 7.69 23.19
N ALA A 39 -3.15 6.41 22.87
CA ALA A 39 -4.13 5.44 23.32
C ALA A 39 -3.50 4.31 24.14
N GLU A 40 -4.24 3.85 25.16
CA GLU A 40 -3.89 2.63 25.89
C GLU A 40 -4.00 1.39 24.98
N PRO A 41 -3.26 0.31 25.26
CA PRO A 41 -3.16 -0.86 24.37
C PRO A 41 -4.50 -1.46 23.89
N PRO A 42 -5.56 -1.59 24.72
CA PRO A 42 -6.84 -2.13 24.26
C PRO A 42 -7.57 -1.19 23.28
N ALA A 43 -7.40 0.13 23.45
CA ALA A 43 -8.02 1.13 22.58
C ALA A 43 -7.29 1.21 21.22
N THR A 44 -5.97 0.98 21.21
CA THR A 44 -5.18 0.92 19.98
C THR A 44 -5.70 -0.16 19.02
N ALA A 45 -6.01 -1.37 19.51
CA ALA A 45 -6.54 -2.44 18.66
C ALA A 45 -7.84 -2.05 17.95
N SER A 46 -8.77 -1.41 18.66
CA SER A 46 -10.04 -0.94 18.09
C SER A 46 -9.85 0.14 17.02
N VAL A 47 -8.91 1.06 17.24
CA VAL A 47 -8.59 2.15 16.29
C VAL A 47 -7.96 1.61 14.99
N LEU A 48 -7.22 0.49 15.06
CA LEU A 48 -6.50 -0.08 13.93
C LEU A 48 -7.31 -1.07 13.09
N ALA A 49 -8.47 -1.54 13.56
CA ALA A 49 -9.26 -2.54 12.87
C ALA A 49 -9.64 -2.14 11.43
N VAL A 50 -10.10 -0.90 11.24
CA VAL A 50 -10.53 -0.40 9.91
C VAL A 50 -9.33 -0.18 8.98
N PRO A 51 -8.26 0.57 9.36
CA PRO A 51 -7.08 0.73 8.52
C PRO A 51 -6.40 -0.57 8.12
N LEU A 52 -6.45 -1.59 8.99
CA LEU A 52 -5.89 -2.91 8.70
C LEU A 52 -6.67 -3.61 7.58
N ALA A 53 -8.00 -3.70 7.72
CA ALA A 53 -8.85 -4.31 6.69
C ALA A 53 -8.75 -3.59 5.34
N GLU A 54 -8.62 -2.27 5.34
CA GLU A 54 -8.45 -1.49 4.11
C GLU A 54 -7.10 -1.75 3.43
N ALA A 55 -6.03 -1.95 4.21
CA ALA A 55 -4.72 -2.32 3.68
C ALA A 55 -4.75 -3.73 3.06
N ASP A 56 -5.35 -4.69 3.75
CA ASP A 56 -5.49 -6.08 3.26
C ASP A 56 -6.25 -6.13 1.94
N GLU A 57 -7.39 -5.42 1.86
CA GLU A 57 -8.20 -5.33 0.64
C GLU A 57 -7.46 -4.65 -0.52
N ALA A 58 -6.69 -3.61 -0.24
CA ALA A 58 -5.91 -2.93 -1.28
C ALA A 58 -4.77 -3.82 -1.80
N LEU A 59 -4.08 -4.55 -0.91
CA LEU A 59 -3.07 -5.54 -1.27
C LEU A 59 -3.65 -6.68 -2.09
N LEU A 60 -4.84 -7.17 -1.73
CA LEU A 60 -5.54 -8.21 -2.49
C LEU A 60 -5.86 -7.73 -3.92
N ARG A 61 -6.41 -6.52 -4.06
CA ARG A 61 -6.71 -5.93 -5.39
C ARG A 61 -5.47 -5.68 -6.24
N ALA A 62 -4.32 -5.42 -5.61
CA ALA A 62 -3.05 -5.28 -6.29
C ALA A 62 -2.40 -6.64 -6.64
N GLY A 63 -2.94 -7.76 -6.15
CA GLY A 63 -2.32 -9.09 -6.30
C GLY A 63 -1.05 -9.26 -5.45
N LEU A 64 -0.94 -8.50 -4.36
CA LEU A 64 0.24 -8.40 -3.48
C LEU A 64 0.00 -8.97 -2.08
N ALA A 65 -1.16 -9.55 -1.80
CA ALA A 65 -1.42 -10.24 -0.54
C ALA A 65 -0.38 -11.38 -0.35
N GLY A 66 0.38 -11.34 0.75
CA GLY A 66 1.49 -12.25 1.02
C GLY A 66 2.80 -11.95 0.27
N ASN A 67 2.87 -10.85 -0.49
CA ASN A 67 4.07 -10.37 -1.17
C ASN A 67 4.32 -8.87 -0.91
N GLU A 68 4.03 -8.43 0.31
CA GLU A 68 4.10 -7.02 0.72
C GLU A 68 5.54 -6.48 0.64
N ALA A 69 6.54 -7.33 0.84
CA ALA A 69 7.96 -6.98 0.74
C ALA A 69 8.33 -6.41 -0.64
N TRP A 70 7.72 -6.93 -1.71
CA TRP A 70 7.94 -6.41 -3.07
C TRP A 70 7.45 -4.97 -3.20
N LEU A 71 6.25 -4.68 -2.66
CA LEU A 71 5.68 -3.33 -2.67
C LEU A 71 6.55 -2.35 -1.88
N LEU A 72 7.01 -2.77 -0.71
CA LEU A 72 7.86 -1.94 0.16
C LEU A 72 9.19 -1.62 -0.53
N ASN A 73 9.85 -2.60 -1.15
CA ASN A 73 11.09 -2.37 -1.91
C ASN A 73 10.86 -1.39 -3.07
N ARG A 74 9.75 -1.53 -3.81
CA ARG A 74 9.37 -0.60 -4.88
C ARG A 74 9.19 0.83 -4.36
N ILE A 75 8.55 1.01 -3.20
CA ILE A 75 8.38 2.33 -2.56
C ILE A 75 9.74 2.92 -2.17
N TYR A 76 10.63 2.11 -1.59
CA TYR A 76 11.99 2.56 -1.25
C TYR A 76 12.80 2.97 -2.48
N ASP A 77 12.73 2.19 -3.57
CA ASP A 77 13.39 2.54 -4.84
C ASP A 77 12.88 3.86 -5.42
N LEU A 78 11.58 4.16 -5.26
CA LEU A 78 10.99 5.44 -5.66
C LEU A 78 11.45 6.60 -4.76
N GLY A 79 11.59 6.36 -3.46
CA GLY A 79 12.04 7.36 -2.47
C GLY A 79 13.55 7.66 -2.54
N LEU A 80 14.35 6.71 -3.01
CA LEU A 80 15.79 6.83 -3.27
C LEU A 80 16.12 7.28 -4.70
N GLY A 81 15.13 7.76 -5.46
CA GLY A 81 15.37 8.42 -6.75
C GLY A 81 16.53 9.44 -6.62
N PRO A 82 17.36 9.60 -7.67
CA PRO A 82 18.66 10.25 -7.57
C PRO A 82 18.53 11.61 -6.91
N GLN A 83 18.99 11.69 -5.66
CA GLN A 83 19.17 12.96 -4.96
C GLN A 83 20.28 13.68 -5.74
N ALA A 84 19.89 14.63 -6.59
CA ALA A 84 20.85 15.45 -7.32
C ALA A 84 21.71 16.22 -6.29
N PRO A 85 23.05 16.16 -6.40
CA PRO A 85 23.96 16.95 -5.56
C PRO A 85 23.85 18.45 -5.86
#